data_AF-A0A2N7PMZ5-F1
#
_entry.id   AF-A0A2N7PMZ5-F1
#
_cell.length_a   1.000
_cell.length_b   1.000
_cell.length_c   1.000
_cell.angle_alpha   90.00
_cell.angle_beta   90.00
_cell.angle_gamma   90.00
#
_symmetry.space_group_name_H-M   'P 1'
#
loop_
_entity.id
_entity.type
_entity.pdbx_description
1 polymer ?
#
loop_
_entity_poly.entity_id
_entity_poly.type
_entity_poly.pdbx_seq_one_letter_code
_entity_poly.pdbx_strand_id
1 'polypeptide(L)'
;MAIFELSYISSRASQEDIDRIFINNFCGILKDETFRMGMSSEELHENYFCRYVWLYFDSVPFFPKPREFYIKVREIYFKAFKILGIPEDELKRMGRKELLRIFRREAKKLHPDKGGSHEKFIELRKIFEELLRLKRYE
;
A
#
# COMPACT_ATOMS: atom_id res chain seq x y z
N MET A 1 -2.99 18.98 -1.16
CA MET A 1 -1.51 18.95 -1.08
C MET A 1 -0.88 20.32 -1.30
N ALA A 2 -1.25 21.07 -2.34
CA ALA A 2 -0.68 22.41 -2.60
C ALA A 2 -0.89 23.41 -1.43
N ILE A 3 -2.07 23.38 -0.79
CA ILE A 3 -2.33 24.24 0.38
C ILE A 3 -1.41 23.97 1.57
N PHE A 4 -0.81 22.77 1.65
CA PHE A 4 0.12 22.39 2.71
C PHE A 4 1.59 22.47 2.24
N GLU A 5 1.85 23.12 1.10
CA GLU A 5 3.18 23.31 0.49
C GLU A 5 3.95 22.02 0.18
N LEU A 6 3.23 20.89 0.06
CA LEU A 6 3.85 19.60 -0.22
C LEU A 6 4.25 19.41 -1.69
N SER A 7 4.06 20.44 -2.52
CA SER A 7 4.29 20.39 -3.98
C SER A 7 5.76 20.43 -4.39
N TYR A 8 6.65 20.89 -3.50
CA TYR A 8 8.06 21.11 -3.82
C TYR A 8 9.00 20.42 -2.82
N ILE A 9 8.60 19.28 -2.28
CA ILE A 9 9.45 18.53 -1.36
C ILE A 9 10.60 17.87 -2.13
N SER A 10 11.79 17.94 -1.56
CA SER A 10 12.98 17.27 -2.07
C SER A 10 12.73 15.78 -2.28
N SER A 11 13.20 15.25 -3.42
CA SER A 11 13.17 13.81 -3.71
C SER A 11 13.98 12.95 -2.73
N ARG A 12 14.77 13.59 -1.85
CA ARG A 12 15.53 12.93 -0.78
C ARG A 12 14.82 12.91 0.58
N ALA A 13 13.68 13.58 0.71
CA ALA A 13 12.93 13.60 1.97
C ALA A 13 12.39 12.20 2.28
N SER A 14 12.56 11.77 3.53
CA SER A 14 11.92 10.55 4.03
C SER A 14 10.42 10.78 4.24
N GLN A 15 9.64 9.71 4.39
CA GLN A 15 8.22 9.83 4.71
C GLN A 15 8.00 10.60 6.03
N GLU A 16 8.87 10.40 7.03
CA GLU A 16 8.77 11.10 8.31
C GLU A 16 9.02 12.61 8.15
N ASP A 17 9.93 13.01 7.26
CA ASP A 17 10.16 14.43 6.94
C ASP A 17 8.92 15.06 6.31
N ILE A 18 8.29 14.34 5.38
CA ILE A 18 7.06 14.78 4.69
C ILE A 18 5.91 14.91 5.69
N ASP A 19 5.72 13.92 6.56
CA ASP A 19 4.68 13.92 7.59
C ASP A 19 4.86 15.10 8.55
N ARG A 20 6.11 15.38 8.96
CA ARG A 20 6.44 16.51 9.81
C ARG A 20 6.13 17.84 9.13
N ILE A 21 6.50 18.01 7.86
CA ILE A 21 6.18 19.21 7.08
C ILE A 21 4.67 19.39 6.97
N PHE A 22 3.93 18.33 6.65
CA PHE A 22 2.47 18.35 6.56
C PHE A 22 1.84 18.82 7.87
N ILE A 23 2.17 18.18 9.00
CA ILE A 23 1.59 18.52 10.30
C ILE A 23 1.94 19.96 10.71
N ASN A 24 3.18 20.40 10.49
CA ASN A 24 3.60 21.76 10.81
C ASN A 24 2.80 22.79 9.99
N ASN A 25 2.68 22.58 8.68
CA ASN A 25 1.96 23.50 7.80
C ASN A 25 0.46 23.47 8.06
N PHE A 26 -0.12 22.28 8.33
CA PHE A 26 -1.50 22.12 8.73
C PHE A 26 -1.83 22.92 10.01
N CYS A 27 -1.00 22.78 11.05
CA CYS A 27 -1.11 23.53 12.29
C CYS A 27 -0.90 25.04 12.08
N GLY A 28 -0.02 25.43 11.16
CA GLY A 28 0.20 26.83 10.79
C GLY A 28 -1.04 27.46 10.18
N ILE A 29 -1.66 26.80 9.20
CA ILE A 29 -2.88 27.28 8.54
C ILE A 29 -4.06 27.34 9.50
N LEU A 30 -4.20 26.34 10.39
CA LEU A 30 -5.24 26.36 11.42
C LEU A 30 -5.14 27.57 12.35
N LYS A 31 -3.93 28.09 12.59
CA LYS A 31 -3.70 29.25 13.46
C LYS A 31 -3.87 30.58 12.71
N ASP A 32 -3.74 30.60 11.38
CA ASP A 32 -3.84 31.81 10.58
C ASP A 32 -5.26 32.41 10.63
N GLU A 33 -5.37 33.60 11.25
CA GLU A 33 -6.62 34.36 11.35
C GLU A 33 -7.21 34.71 9.98
N THR A 34 -6.34 35.04 9.02
CA THR A 34 -6.74 35.42 7.65
C THR A 34 -7.43 34.26 6.97
N PHE A 35 -6.90 33.05 7.20
CA PHE A 35 -7.46 31.82 6.67
C PHE A 35 -8.75 31.41 7.39
N ARG A 36 -8.80 31.57 8.72
CA ARG A 36 -9.96 31.24 9.54
C ARG A 36 -11.18 32.13 9.27
N MET A 37 -10.98 33.33 8.74
CA MET A 37 -12.07 34.25 8.37
C MET A 37 -13.08 34.48 9.51
N GLY A 38 -12.59 34.56 10.75
CA GLY A 38 -13.41 34.78 11.96
C GLY A 38 -13.92 33.52 12.66
N MET A 39 -13.64 32.32 12.14
CA MET A 39 -13.90 31.06 12.86
C MET A 39 -12.84 30.78 13.94
N SER A 40 -13.19 30.00 14.96
CA SER A 40 -12.21 29.48 15.91
C SER A 40 -11.35 28.38 15.26
N SER A 41 -10.18 28.10 15.84
CA SER A 41 -9.33 26.99 15.41
C SER A 41 -10.05 25.65 15.52
N GLU A 42 -10.83 25.46 16.59
CA GLU A 42 -11.57 24.24 16.87
C GLU A 42 -12.67 24.04 15.83
N GLU A 43 -13.44 25.09 15.54
CA GLU A 43 -14.54 25.04 14.57
C GLU A 43 -14.04 24.74 13.15
N LEU A 44 -12.95 25.38 12.73
CA LEU A 44 -12.34 25.12 11.42
C LEU A 44 -11.81 23.68 11.34
N HIS A 45 -11.14 23.22 12.40
CA HIS A 45 -10.57 21.88 12.47
C HIS A 45 -11.64 20.80 12.40
N GLU A 46 -12.65 20.85 13.28
CA GLU A 46 -13.65 19.80 13.41
C GLU A 46 -14.54 19.67 12.16
N ASN A 47 -14.94 20.80 11.56
CA ASN A 47 -15.95 20.79 10.51
C ASN A 47 -15.36 20.67 9.09
N TYR A 48 -14.17 21.21 8.87
CA TYR A 48 -13.60 21.36 7.52
C TYR A 48 -12.23 20.71 7.39
N PHE A 49 -11.33 20.96 8.35
CA PHE A 49 -9.91 20.67 8.19
C PHE A 49 -9.51 19.23 8.54
N CYS A 50 -10.23 18.57 9.45
CA CYS A 50 -10.00 17.17 9.85
C CYS A 50 -9.95 16.21 8.65
N ARG A 51 -10.74 16.49 7.60
CA ARG A 51 -10.83 15.68 6.38
C ARG A 51 -9.50 15.63 5.64
N TYR A 52 -8.68 16.68 5.73
CA TYR A 52 -7.36 16.71 5.09
C TYR A 52 -6.33 15.87 5.83
N VAL A 53 -6.49 15.66 7.14
CA VAL A 53 -5.65 14.74 7.90
C VAL A 53 -5.94 13.31 7.45
N TRP A 54 -7.21 12.92 7.39
CA TRP A 54 -7.59 11.62 6.84
C TRP A 54 -7.18 11.47 5.39
N LEU A 55 -7.42 12.48 4.56
CA LEU A 55 -6.96 12.45 3.18
C LEU A 55 -5.44 12.28 3.11
N TYR A 56 -4.64 12.97 3.92
CA TYR A 56 -3.19 12.83 3.86
C TYR A 56 -2.71 11.43 4.30
N PHE A 57 -3.18 10.93 5.45
CA PHE A 57 -2.71 9.67 6.01
C PHE A 57 -3.38 8.43 5.40
N ASP A 58 -4.61 8.54 4.92
CA ASP A 58 -5.34 7.44 4.27
C ASP A 58 -5.17 7.47 2.74
N SER A 59 -4.87 8.62 2.14
CA SER A 59 -4.45 8.69 0.72
C SER A 59 -2.97 8.36 0.59
N VAL A 60 -2.67 7.10 0.87
CA VAL A 60 -1.41 6.44 0.53
C VAL A 60 -1.10 6.30 -0.99
N PRO A 61 -1.96 6.65 -2.00
CA PRO A 61 -1.56 6.47 -3.40
C PRO A 61 -0.65 7.58 -3.97
N PHE A 62 -0.51 8.75 -3.32
CA PHE A 62 0.25 9.87 -3.90
C PHE A 62 1.76 9.84 -3.64
N PHE A 63 2.21 9.11 -2.62
CA PHE A 63 3.64 9.01 -2.31
C PHE A 63 4.27 7.79 -2.99
N PRO A 64 5.45 7.95 -3.62
CA PRO A 64 6.17 6.80 -4.17
C PRO A 64 6.40 5.80 -3.04
N LYS A 65 5.96 4.56 -3.25
CA LYS A 65 6.17 3.50 -2.26
C LYS A 65 7.68 3.41 -1.92
N PRO A 66 8.04 3.21 -0.64
CA PRO A 66 9.45 3.18 -0.23
C PRO A 66 10.21 2.07 -0.98
N ARG A 67 11.54 2.20 -1.11
CA ARG A 67 12.37 1.24 -1.87
C ARG A 67 12.18 -0.20 -1.37
N GLU A 68 11.99 -0.37 -0.07
CA GLU A 68 11.71 -1.62 0.63
C GLU A 68 10.45 -2.31 0.10
N PHE A 69 9.44 -1.54 -0.30
CA PHE A 69 8.24 -2.09 -0.94
C PHE A 69 8.59 -2.79 -2.25
N TYR A 70 9.35 -2.13 -3.13
CA TYR A 70 9.74 -2.71 -4.42
C TYR A 70 10.67 -3.92 -4.28
N ILE A 71 11.58 -3.89 -3.29
CA ILE A 71 12.42 -5.05 -2.95
C ILE A 71 11.53 -6.23 -2.53
N LYS A 72 10.59 -5.99 -1.62
CA LYS A 72 9.64 -7.02 -1.15
C LYS A 72 8.75 -7.54 -2.29
N VAL A 73 8.26 -6.68 -3.16
CA VAL A 73 7.46 -7.08 -4.34
C VAL A 73 8.28 -8.01 -5.24
N ARG A 74 9.53 -7.66 -5.52
CA ARG A 74 10.43 -8.51 -6.33
C ARG A 74 10.68 -9.86 -5.66
N GLU A 75 10.92 -9.89 -4.36
CA GLU A 75 11.09 -11.14 -3.61
C GLU A 75 9.85 -12.05 -3.66
N ILE A 76 8.65 -11.46 -3.55
CA ILE A 76 7.38 -12.20 -3.65
C ILE A 76 7.25 -12.81 -5.05
N TYR A 77 7.47 -12.04 -6.12
CA TYR A 77 7.38 -12.57 -7.49
C TYR A 77 8.44 -13.66 -7.76
N PHE A 78 9.66 -13.50 -7.25
CA PHE A 78 10.71 -14.50 -7.39
C PHE A 78 10.38 -15.81 -6.65
N LYS A 79 9.86 -15.72 -5.42
CA LYS A 79 9.37 -16.90 -4.67
C LYS A 79 8.21 -17.57 -5.37
N ALA A 80 7.26 -16.79 -5.90
CA ALA A 80 6.14 -17.30 -6.68
C ALA A 80 6.62 -18.02 -7.95
N PHE A 81 7.60 -17.49 -8.66
CA PHE A 81 8.23 -18.15 -9.80
C PHE A 81 8.84 -19.51 -9.39
N LYS A 82 9.59 -19.57 -8.28
CA LYS A 82 10.17 -20.83 -7.79
C LYS A 82 9.13 -21.89 -7.44
N ILE A 83 8.00 -21.49 -6.82
CA ILE A 83 6.97 -22.41 -6.35
C ILE A 83 6.03 -22.84 -7.49
N LEU A 84 5.65 -21.91 -8.36
CA LEU A 84 4.62 -22.12 -9.39
C LEU A 84 5.21 -22.47 -10.76
N GLY A 85 6.48 -22.14 -11.00
CA GLY A 85 7.12 -22.26 -12.32
C GLY A 85 6.59 -21.26 -13.36
N ILE A 86 5.83 -20.24 -12.93
CA ILE A 86 5.22 -19.25 -13.82
C ILE A 86 6.11 -18.01 -13.85
N PRO A 87 6.55 -17.54 -15.04
CA PRO A 87 7.38 -16.34 -15.16
C PRO A 87 6.78 -15.11 -14.47
N GLU A 88 7.62 -14.26 -13.88
CA GLU A 88 7.17 -13.07 -13.14
C GLU A 88 6.28 -12.15 -13.98
N ASP A 89 6.61 -11.96 -15.25
CA ASP A 89 5.84 -11.09 -16.15
C ASP A 89 4.43 -11.63 -16.41
N GLU A 90 4.28 -12.95 -16.42
CA GLU A 90 2.97 -13.58 -16.55
C GLU A 90 2.17 -13.43 -15.25
N LEU A 91 2.80 -13.67 -14.09
CA LEU A 91 2.18 -13.43 -12.78
C LEU A 91 1.75 -11.97 -12.58
N LYS A 92 2.53 -11.01 -13.09
CA LYS A 92 2.19 -9.58 -13.07
C LYS A 92 1.00 -9.25 -13.96
N ARG A 93 0.85 -9.90 -15.11
CA ARG A 93 -0.32 -9.72 -15.99
C ARG A 93 -1.59 -10.35 -15.45
N MET A 94 -1.47 -11.41 -14.64
CA MET A 94 -2.63 -12.14 -14.13
C MET A 94 -3.47 -11.30 -13.17
N GLY A 95 -4.79 -11.37 -13.37
CA GLY A 95 -5.77 -10.80 -12.43
C GLY A 95 -6.02 -11.70 -11.22
N ARG A 96 -6.68 -11.15 -10.19
CA ARG A 96 -7.04 -11.91 -8.96
C ARG A 96 -7.80 -13.21 -9.26
N LYS A 97 -8.73 -13.18 -10.22
CA LYS A 97 -9.55 -14.36 -10.59
C LYS A 97 -8.69 -15.49 -11.17
N GLU A 98 -7.69 -15.15 -11.99
CA GLU A 98 -6.79 -16.12 -12.62
C GLU A 98 -5.84 -16.73 -11.59
N LEU A 99 -5.27 -15.90 -10.72
CA LEU A 99 -4.45 -16.36 -9.60
C LEU A 99 -5.22 -17.34 -8.71
N LEU A 100 -6.47 -17.01 -8.32
CA LEU A 100 -7.30 -17.91 -7.53
C LEU A 100 -7.61 -19.23 -8.24
N ARG A 101 -7.77 -19.22 -9.56
CA ARG A 101 -7.98 -20.44 -10.35
C ARG A 101 -6.75 -21.35 -10.30
N ILE A 102 -5.56 -20.78 -10.47
CA ILE A 102 -4.29 -21.51 -10.38
C ILE A 102 -4.09 -22.06 -8.97
N PHE A 103 -4.32 -21.23 -7.95
CA PHE A 103 -4.24 -21.66 -6.55
C PHE A 103 -5.12 -22.89 -6.28
N ARG A 104 -6.41 -22.84 -6.63
CA ARG A 104 -7.33 -23.98 -6.42
C ARG A 104 -6.85 -25.24 -7.14
N ARG A 105 -6.26 -25.10 -8.33
CA ARG A 105 -5.73 -26.23 -9.09
C ARG A 105 -4.52 -26.86 -8.39
N GLU A 106 -3.55 -26.05 -7.97
CA GLU A 106 -2.33 -26.56 -7.32
C GLU A 106 -2.61 -27.04 -5.88
N ALA A 107 -3.48 -26.35 -5.14
CA ALA A 107 -3.95 -26.73 -3.81
C ALA A 107 -4.62 -28.12 -3.82
N LYS A 108 -5.41 -28.43 -4.86
CA LYS A 108 -6.04 -29.77 -5.01
C LYS A 108 -5.02 -30.89 -5.22
N LYS A 109 -3.87 -30.61 -5.83
CA LYS A 109 -2.80 -31.60 -6.07
C LYS A 109 -1.94 -31.82 -4.82
N LEU A 110 -1.66 -30.76 -4.08
CA LEU A 110 -0.78 -30.78 -2.90
C LEU A 110 -1.54 -31.06 -1.59
N HIS A 111 -2.84 -31.32 -1.64
CA HIS A 111 -3.64 -31.52 -0.44
C HIS A 111 -3.15 -32.74 0.37
N PRO A 112 -2.86 -32.59 1.68
CA PRO A 112 -2.37 -33.68 2.52
C PRO A 112 -3.25 -34.93 2.50
N ASP A 113 -4.57 -34.74 2.51
CA ASP A 113 -5.57 -35.83 2.44
C ASP A 113 -5.48 -36.68 1.16
N LYS A 114 -4.73 -36.22 0.14
CA LYS A 114 -4.48 -36.94 -1.11
C LYS A 114 -3.04 -37.45 -1.22
N GLY A 115 -2.30 -37.50 -0.11
CA GLY A 115 -0.89 -37.87 -0.08
C GLY A 115 0.07 -36.74 -0.46
N GLY A 116 -0.40 -35.48 -0.48
CA GLY A 116 0.43 -34.31 -0.74
C GLY A 116 1.29 -33.89 0.46
N SER A 117 2.35 -33.12 0.19
CA SER A 117 3.19 -32.57 1.26
C SER A 117 2.51 -31.37 1.93
N HIS A 118 2.25 -31.49 3.24
CA HIS A 118 1.66 -30.42 4.06
C HIS A 118 2.51 -29.14 4.05
N GLU A 119 3.83 -29.27 4.08
CA GLU A 119 4.76 -28.13 4.03
C GLU A 119 4.65 -27.37 2.71
N LYS A 120 4.62 -28.09 1.58
CA LYS A 120 4.45 -27.49 0.25
C LYS A 120 3.09 -26.79 0.12
N PHE A 121 2.06 -27.33 0.75
CA PHE A 121 0.74 -26.69 0.76
C PHE A 121 0.74 -25.37 1.55
N ILE A 122 1.41 -25.33 2.71
CA ILE A 122 1.56 -24.09 3.50
C ILE A 122 2.34 -23.04 2.71
N GLU A 123 3.42 -23.43 2.05
CA GLU A 123 4.25 -22.52 1.25
C GLU A 123 3.46 -21.95 0.07
N LEU A 124 2.73 -22.81 -0.66
CA LEU A 124 1.81 -22.41 -1.73
C LEU A 124 0.77 -21.39 -1.22
N ARG A 125 0.16 -21.67 -0.06
CA ARG A 125 -0.87 -20.77 0.49
C ARG A 125 -0.28 -19.40 0.85
N LYS A 126 0.87 -19.39 1.54
CA LYS A 126 1.54 -18.14 1.94
C LYS A 126 1.85 -17.26 0.73
N ILE A 127 2.42 -17.84 -0.33
CA ILE A 127 2.79 -17.04 -1.51
C ILE A 127 1.56 -16.50 -2.25
N PHE A 128 0.47 -17.26 -2.30
CA PHE A 128 -0.79 -16.78 -2.89
C PHE A 128 -1.46 -15.68 -2.08
N GLU A 129 -1.41 -15.74 -0.75
CA GLU A 129 -1.89 -14.67 0.11
C GLU A 129 -1.10 -13.36 -0.13
N GLU A 130 0.22 -13.44 -0.31
CA GLU A 130 1.06 -12.28 -0.64
C GLU A 130 0.75 -11.72 -2.03
N LEU A 131 0.65 -12.56 -3.06
CA LEU A 131 0.28 -12.14 -4.43
C LEU A 131 -1.10 -11.47 -4.45
N LEU A 132 -2.08 -12.03 -3.75
CA LEU A 132 -3.43 -11.44 -3.66
C LEU A 132 -3.45 -10.13 -2.88
N ARG A 133 -2.54 -9.91 -1.93
CA ARG A 133 -2.36 -8.62 -1.27
C ARG A 133 -1.80 -7.58 -2.23
N LEU A 134 -0.78 -7.92 -3.03
CA LEU A 134 -0.23 -7.01 -4.04
C LEU A 134 -1.32 -6.56 -5.03
N LYS A 135 -2.13 -7.52 -5.52
CA LYS A 135 -3.26 -7.27 -6.43
C LYS A 135 -4.50 -6.64 -5.78
N ARG A 136 -4.46 -6.27 -4.50
CA ARG A 136 -5.54 -5.51 -3.84
C ARG A 136 -5.33 -4.00 -3.96
N TYR A 137 -4.08 -3.59 -4.19
CA TYR A 137 -3.64 -2.19 -4.23
C TYR A 137 -3.09 -1.79 -5.61
N GLU A 138 -3.35 -2.61 -6.62
CA GLU A 138 -3.26 -2.27 -8.05
C GLU A 138 -4.68 -1.98 -8.54
#